data_AF-A0A351R8T2-F1
#
_entry.id   AF-A0A351R8T2-F1
#
_cell.length_a   1.000
_cell.length_b   1.000
_cell.length_c   1.000
_cell.angle_alpha   90.00
_cell.angle_beta   90.00
_cell.angle_gamma   90.00
#
_symmetry.space_group_name_H-M   'P 1'
#
loop_
_entity.id
_entity.type
_entity.pdbx_description
1 polymer ?
#
loop_
_entity_poly.entity_id
_entity_poly.type
_entity_poly.pdbx_seq_one_letter_code
_entity_poly.pdbx_strand_id
1 'polypeptide(L)'
;MSLIKQLWLAIILILALASSGSFILSTLSGKQYLEKQLQMKNNDNAVTLALSMTQLPKDPVTLDLLLSAQFDSGYYQHIALTDTNGKVLSERINKSNKTYAPQWFVNAIPLQVDAGVAEIQEGWSQFGTLKVESNTSFAYNKLWDATIQIALWVLLIGLISCYLAGQLLKKILKPLDEVVDQAKAIGDSKFIMIKVPKTKEFKAVVNAMNTLSNRVKKTVSEESARL
;
A
#
# COMPACT_ATOMS: atom_id res chain seq x y z
N MET A 1 24.63 13.74 -19.32
CA MET A 1 23.81 13.58 -18.09
C MET A 1 24.76 13.69 -16.90
N SER A 2 24.47 14.53 -15.89
CA SER A 2 25.33 14.65 -14.69
C SER A 2 25.16 13.42 -13.78
N LEU A 3 26.21 13.00 -13.09
CA LEU A 3 26.20 11.91 -12.10
C LEU A 3 25.15 12.14 -11.01
N ILE A 4 24.91 13.41 -10.63
CA ILE A 4 23.83 13.81 -9.72
C ILE A 4 22.46 13.42 -10.27
N LYS A 5 22.22 13.63 -11.57
CA LYS A 5 20.94 13.31 -12.22
C LYS A 5 20.71 11.81 -12.28
N GLN A 6 21.76 11.02 -12.57
CA GLN A 6 21.68 9.56 -12.59
C GLN A 6 21.37 8.99 -11.20
N LEU A 7 22.03 9.51 -10.17
CA LEU A 7 21.85 9.06 -8.79
C LEU A 7 20.46 9.41 -8.25
N TRP A 8 19.95 10.61 -8.58
CA TRP A 8 18.56 10.98 -8.29
C TRP A 8 17.53 10.07 -8.97
N LEU A 9 17.76 9.74 -10.25
CA LEU A 9 16.87 8.86 -11.00
C LEU A 9 16.84 7.46 -10.38
N ALA A 10 17.99 6.94 -9.97
CA ALA A 10 18.08 5.66 -9.24
C ALA A 10 17.34 5.71 -7.89
N ILE A 11 17.53 6.77 -7.09
CA ILE A 11 16.84 6.93 -5.80
C ILE A 11 15.32 6.97 -6.00
N ILE A 12 14.84 7.81 -6.92
CA ILE A 12 13.40 7.96 -7.20
C ILE A 12 12.83 6.63 -7.68
N LEU A 13 13.54 5.92 -8.57
CA LEU A 13 13.08 4.62 -9.09
C LEU A 13 12.96 3.58 -7.96
N ILE A 14 13.98 3.44 -7.11
CA ILE A 14 13.98 2.48 -6.00
C ILE A 14 12.87 2.84 -5.00
N LEU A 15 12.74 4.13 -4.65
CA LEU A 15 11.71 4.60 -3.75
C LEU A 15 10.31 4.35 -4.33
N ALA A 16 10.09 4.67 -5.60
CA ALA A 16 8.83 4.44 -6.28
C ALA A 16 8.46 2.94 -6.32
N LEU A 17 9.41 2.07 -6.61
CA LEU A 17 9.21 0.62 -6.63
C LEU A 17 8.86 0.08 -5.23
N ALA A 18 9.63 0.46 -4.22
CA ALA A 18 9.41 0.03 -2.84
C ALA A 18 8.05 0.51 -2.31
N SER A 19 7.75 1.80 -2.51
CA SER A 19 6.49 2.43 -2.10
C SER A 19 5.28 1.83 -2.83
N SER A 20 5.37 1.63 -4.14
CA SER A 20 4.28 1.04 -4.93
C SER A 20 4.04 -0.41 -4.53
N GLY A 21 5.11 -1.20 -4.35
CA GLY A 21 5.01 -2.58 -3.88
C GLY A 21 4.34 -2.67 -2.51
N SER A 22 4.76 -1.83 -1.56
CA SER A 22 4.14 -1.79 -0.23
C SER A 22 2.67 -1.36 -0.30
N PHE A 23 2.34 -0.33 -1.09
CA PHE A 23 0.96 0.15 -1.25
C PHE A 23 0.03 -0.93 -1.83
N ILE A 24 0.47 -1.60 -2.90
CA ILE A 24 -0.30 -2.67 -3.55
C ILE A 24 -0.48 -3.83 -2.58
N LEU A 25 0.60 -4.29 -1.94
CA LEU A 25 0.55 -5.42 -1.01
C LEU A 25 -0.37 -5.12 0.18
N SER A 26 -0.28 -3.93 0.78
CA SER A 26 -1.15 -3.55 1.89
C SER A 26 -2.62 -3.50 1.48
N THR A 27 -2.94 -2.98 0.29
CA THR A 27 -4.32 -2.93 -0.22
C THR A 27 -4.87 -4.34 -0.48
N LEU A 28 -4.07 -5.22 -1.09
CA LEU A 28 -4.46 -6.62 -1.35
C LEU A 28 -4.63 -7.43 -0.06
N SER A 29 -3.73 -7.24 0.91
CA SER A 29 -3.87 -7.86 2.23
C SER A 29 -5.12 -7.37 2.96
N GLY A 30 -5.42 -6.06 2.87
CA GLY A 30 -6.66 -5.50 3.41
C GLY A 30 -7.91 -6.10 2.77
N LYS A 31 -7.91 -6.26 1.44
CA LYS A 31 -8.97 -6.96 0.69
C LYS A 31 -9.17 -8.37 1.23
N GLN A 32 -8.12 -9.19 1.24
CA GLN A 32 -8.20 -10.59 1.68
C GLN A 32 -8.66 -10.72 3.13
N TYR A 33 -8.23 -9.79 3.99
CA TYR A 33 -8.65 -9.76 5.38
C TYR A 33 -10.15 -9.49 5.51
N LEU A 34 -10.68 -8.50 4.79
CA LEU A 34 -12.10 -8.18 4.78
C LEU A 34 -12.95 -9.32 4.18
N GLU A 35 -12.48 -9.97 3.12
CA GLU A 35 -13.15 -11.14 2.52
C GLU A 35 -13.28 -12.28 3.54
N LYS A 36 -12.17 -12.65 4.20
CA LYS A 36 -12.18 -13.69 5.23
C LYS A 36 -13.09 -13.35 6.40
N GLN A 37 -13.03 -12.12 6.89
CA GLN A 37 -13.89 -11.62 7.97
C GLN A 37 -15.37 -11.71 7.59
N LEU A 38 -15.74 -11.27 6.39
CA LEU A 38 -17.12 -11.34 5.91
C LEU A 38 -17.58 -12.78 5.68
N GLN A 39 -16.71 -13.65 5.19
CA GLN A 39 -17.02 -15.07 4.99
C GLN A 39 -17.25 -15.78 6.34
N MET A 40 -16.37 -15.56 7.32
CA MET A 40 -16.58 -16.08 8.69
C MET A 40 -17.89 -15.55 9.27
N LYS A 41 -18.14 -14.24 9.17
CA LYS A 41 -19.39 -13.63 9.62
C LYS A 41 -20.62 -14.22 8.93
N ASN A 42 -20.57 -14.46 7.63
CA ASN A 42 -21.67 -15.08 6.89
C ASN A 42 -21.95 -16.50 7.41
N ASN A 43 -20.91 -17.31 7.57
CA ASN A 43 -21.02 -18.68 8.09
C ASN A 43 -21.59 -18.70 9.52
N ASP A 44 -21.02 -17.89 10.42
CA ASP A 44 -21.45 -17.81 11.82
C ASP A 44 -22.91 -17.35 11.93
N ASN A 45 -23.31 -16.36 11.13
CA ASN A 45 -24.69 -15.90 11.08
C ASN A 45 -25.63 -16.96 10.51
N ALA A 46 -25.24 -17.64 9.44
CA ALA A 46 -26.04 -18.72 8.86
C ALA A 46 -26.27 -19.84 9.87
N VAL A 47 -25.21 -20.31 10.54
CA VAL A 47 -25.28 -21.35 11.57
C VAL A 47 -26.13 -20.89 12.76
N THR A 48 -25.91 -19.67 13.24
CA THR A 48 -26.66 -19.12 14.39
C THR A 48 -28.15 -19.01 14.08
N LEU A 49 -28.50 -18.43 12.93
CA LEU A 49 -29.89 -18.30 12.49
C LEU A 49 -30.53 -19.66 12.22
N ALA A 50 -29.81 -20.60 11.61
CA ALA A 50 -30.31 -21.94 11.36
C ALA A 50 -30.56 -22.71 12.67
N LEU A 51 -29.70 -22.54 13.68
CA LEU A 51 -29.90 -23.11 15.02
C LEU A 51 -31.15 -22.51 15.70
N SER A 52 -31.33 -21.19 15.63
CA SER A 52 -32.55 -20.54 16.13
C SER A 52 -33.81 -21.04 15.40
N MET A 53 -33.77 -21.15 14.07
CA MET A 53 -34.87 -21.69 13.26
C MET A 53 -35.13 -23.17 13.55
N THR A 54 -34.12 -23.94 13.95
CA THR A 54 -34.28 -25.34 14.37
C THR A 54 -35.15 -25.48 15.62
N GLN A 55 -35.12 -24.49 16.52
CA GLN A 55 -35.89 -24.48 17.76
C GLN A 55 -37.29 -23.85 17.62
N LEU A 56 -37.55 -23.16 16.49
CA LEU A 56 -38.82 -22.50 16.23
C LEU A 56 -39.83 -23.45 15.54
N PRO A 57 -41.14 -23.20 15.71
CA PRO A 57 -42.15 -23.83 14.87
C PRO A 57 -41.86 -23.57 13.38
N LYS A 58 -42.00 -24.61 12.57
CA LYS A 58 -41.72 -24.55 11.12
C LYS A 58 -42.85 -23.95 10.31
N ASP A 59 -43.65 -23.08 10.94
CA ASP A 59 -44.72 -22.40 10.23
C ASP A 59 -44.13 -21.30 9.34
N PRO A 60 -44.61 -21.15 8.09
CA PRO A 60 -44.03 -20.19 7.14
C PRO A 60 -44.05 -18.74 7.63
N VAL A 61 -45.03 -18.37 8.46
CA VAL A 61 -45.21 -16.98 8.92
C VAL A 61 -44.16 -16.61 9.96
N THR A 62 -43.89 -17.49 10.93
CA THR A 62 -42.87 -17.29 11.96
C THR A 62 -41.48 -17.24 11.35
N LEU A 63 -41.17 -18.16 10.42
CA LEU A 63 -39.87 -18.16 9.75
C LEU A 63 -39.70 -16.90 8.88
N ASP A 64 -40.71 -16.49 8.13
CA ASP A 64 -40.66 -15.28 7.31
C ASP A 64 -40.53 -14.00 8.16
N LEU A 65 -41.20 -13.95 9.32
CA LEU A 65 -41.08 -12.84 10.27
C LEU A 65 -39.67 -12.74 10.85
N LEU A 66 -39.07 -13.85 11.26
CA LEU A 66 -37.69 -13.88 11.76
C LEU A 66 -36.71 -13.40 10.70
N LEU A 67 -36.81 -13.92 9.47
CA LEU A 67 -35.92 -13.52 8.37
C LEU A 67 -36.12 -12.04 8.00
N SER A 68 -37.35 -11.55 8.04
CA SER A 68 -37.65 -10.14 7.80
C SER A 68 -37.01 -9.25 8.88
N ALA A 69 -37.21 -9.58 10.16
CA ALA A 69 -36.60 -8.84 11.26
C ALA A 69 -35.07 -8.83 11.19
N GLN A 70 -34.47 -9.96 10.80
CA GLN A 70 -33.02 -10.04 10.63
C GLN A 70 -32.54 -9.21 9.42
N PHE A 71 -33.28 -9.23 8.32
CA PHE A 71 -32.96 -8.46 7.12
C PHE A 71 -33.10 -6.95 7.33
N ASP A 72 -34.12 -6.52 8.08
CA ASP A 72 -34.40 -5.12 8.42
C ASP A 72 -33.29 -4.46 9.24
N SER A 73 -32.38 -5.24 9.83
CA SER A 73 -31.14 -4.72 10.43
C SER A 73 -30.22 -4.00 9.44
N GLY A 74 -30.40 -4.22 8.13
CA GLY A 74 -29.66 -3.55 7.05
C GLY A 74 -28.26 -4.10 6.77
N TYR A 75 -27.80 -5.11 7.51
CA TYR A 75 -26.45 -5.67 7.34
C TYR A 75 -26.35 -6.76 6.25
N TYR A 76 -27.47 -7.19 5.69
CA TYR A 76 -27.53 -8.29 4.74
C TYR A 76 -27.84 -7.80 3.32
N GLN A 77 -27.18 -8.42 2.35
CA GLN A 77 -27.48 -8.26 0.93
C GLN A 77 -28.47 -9.34 0.46
N HIS A 78 -28.33 -10.57 0.95
CA HIS A 78 -29.20 -11.68 0.58
C HIS A 78 -29.43 -12.58 1.78
N ILE A 79 -30.68 -12.94 2.03
CA ILE A 79 -31.06 -14.03 2.93
C ILE A 79 -32.08 -14.89 2.18
N ALA A 80 -31.82 -16.18 2.04
CA ALA A 80 -32.72 -17.12 1.38
C ALA A 80 -32.84 -18.41 2.16
N LEU A 81 -34.08 -18.86 2.34
CA LEU A 81 -34.45 -20.15 2.90
C LEU A 81 -35.00 -21.02 1.78
N THR A 82 -34.42 -22.20 1.60
CA THR A 82 -34.86 -23.21 0.63
C THR A 82 -35.22 -24.51 1.31
N ASP A 83 -36.26 -25.20 0.85
CA ASP A 83 -36.56 -26.58 1.22
C ASP A 83 -35.48 -27.55 0.68
N THR A 84 -35.48 -28.79 1.16
CA THR A 84 -34.69 -29.94 0.70
C THR A 84 -34.76 -30.18 -0.82
N ASN A 85 -35.88 -29.82 -1.46
CA ASN A 85 -36.05 -29.89 -2.92
C ASN A 85 -35.48 -28.68 -3.69
N GLY A 86 -34.85 -27.74 -3.00
CA GLY A 86 -34.34 -26.48 -3.57
C GLY A 86 -35.41 -25.42 -3.83
N LYS A 87 -36.66 -25.66 -3.42
CA LYS A 87 -37.74 -24.66 -3.54
C LYS A 87 -37.53 -23.53 -2.53
N VAL A 88 -37.50 -22.29 -3.01
CA VAL A 88 -37.43 -21.10 -2.16
C VAL A 88 -38.70 -20.98 -1.31
N LEU A 89 -38.53 -20.97 0.01
CA LEU A 89 -39.59 -20.78 0.99
C LEU A 89 -39.73 -19.31 1.38
N SER A 90 -38.61 -18.61 1.56
CA SER A 90 -38.57 -17.17 1.80
C SER A 90 -37.24 -16.60 1.30
N GLU A 91 -37.29 -15.41 0.70
CA GLU A 91 -36.12 -14.73 0.16
C GLU A 91 -36.21 -13.23 0.39
N ARG A 92 -35.07 -12.61 0.72
CA ARG A 92 -34.89 -11.16 0.86
C ARG A 92 -33.60 -10.75 0.17
N ILE A 93 -33.70 -9.80 -0.75
CA ILE A 93 -32.57 -9.29 -1.54
C ILE A 93 -32.52 -7.76 -1.42
N ASN A 94 -31.37 -7.23 -1.01
CA ASN A 94 -31.09 -5.80 -1.09
C ASN A 94 -30.25 -5.54 -2.35
N LYS A 95 -30.89 -4.97 -3.37
CA LYS A 95 -30.20 -4.60 -4.63
C LYS A 95 -29.38 -3.30 -4.50
N SER A 96 -29.51 -2.57 -3.40
CA SER A 96 -28.89 -1.26 -3.20
C SER A 96 -27.57 -1.38 -2.44
N ASN A 97 -26.50 -1.73 -3.15
CA ASN A 97 -25.13 -1.60 -2.64
C ASN A 97 -24.61 -0.17 -2.85
N LYS A 98 -25.06 0.76 -1.99
CA LYS A 98 -24.58 2.14 -2.02
C LYS A 98 -23.24 2.23 -1.27
N THR A 99 -22.15 2.26 -2.01
CA THR A 99 -20.82 2.61 -1.52
C THR A 99 -20.44 4.01 -1.98
N TYR A 100 -19.65 4.74 -1.17
CA TYR A 100 -19.03 5.99 -1.63
C TYR A 100 -17.66 5.76 -2.28
N ALA A 101 -17.15 4.52 -2.26
CA ALA A 101 -15.95 4.17 -2.98
C ALA A 101 -16.19 4.38 -4.48
N PRO A 102 -15.25 5.00 -5.21
CA PRO A 102 -15.40 5.21 -6.64
C PRO A 102 -15.56 3.90 -7.41
N GLN A 103 -16.38 3.91 -8.46
CA GLN A 103 -16.67 2.68 -9.22
C GLN A 103 -15.43 2.04 -9.85
N TRP A 104 -14.45 2.84 -10.27
CA TRP A 104 -13.19 2.32 -10.81
C TRP A 104 -12.42 1.50 -9.78
N PHE A 105 -12.52 1.85 -8.50
CA PHE A 105 -11.85 1.14 -7.41
C PHE A 105 -12.53 -0.20 -7.12
N VAL A 106 -13.86 -0.19 -7.06
CA VAL A 106 -14.69 -1.39 -6.93
C VAL A 106 -14.40 -2.39 -8.05
N ASN A 107 -14.29 -1.90 -9.29
CA ASN A 107 -14.00 -2.75 -10.45
C ASN A 107 -12.56 -3.28 -10.46
N ALA A 108 -11.59 -2.49 -9.98
CA ALA A 108 -10.19 -2.89 -9.91
C ALA A 108 -9.93 -3.92 -8.80
N ILE A 109 -10.68 -3.85 -7.70
CA ILE A 109 -10.49 -4.69 -6.51
C ILE A 109 -11.83 -5.33 -6.11
N PRO A 110 -12.37 -6.27 -6.93
CA PRO A 110 -13.65 -6.88 -6.64
C PRO A 110 -13.53 -7.77 -5.41
N LEU A 111 -14.36 -7.51 -4.39
CA LEU A 111 -14.50 -8.37 -3.21
C LEU A 111 -15.25 -9.64 -3.58
N GLN A 112 -14.65 -10.78 -3.30
CA GLN A 112 -15.22 -12.12 -3.44
C GLN A 112 -15.53 -12.65 -2.05
N VAL A 113 -16.82 -12.63 -1.70
CA VAL A 113 -17.30 -13.09 -0.40
C VAL A 113 -18.36 -14.15 -0.65
N ASP A 114 -18.06 -15.38 -0.24
CA ASP A 114 -19.03 -16.46 -0.34
C ASP A 114 -20.17 -16.26 0.67
N ALA A 115 -21.37 -16.66 0.26
CA ALA A 115 -22.51 -16.72 1.16
C ALA A 115 -22.29 -17.84 2.19
N GLY A 116 -22.72 -17.59 3.42
CA GLY A 116 -22.76 -18.59 4.47
C GLY A 116 -23.95 -19.50 4.26
N VAL A 117 -23.74 -20.79 4.45
CA VAL A 117 -24.76 -21.82 4.23
C VAL A 117 -24.86 -22.67 5.48
N ALA A 118 -26.08 -22.87 5.96
CA ALA A 118 -26.36 -23.72 7.10
C ALA A 118 -27.66 -24.51 6.88
N GLU A 119 -27.67 -25.76 7.34
CA GLU A 119 -28.85 -26.61 7.29
C GLU A 119 -29.73 -26.39 8.51
N ILE A 120 -31.04 -26.40 8.30
CA ILE A 120 -32.04 -26.29 9.35
C ILE A 120 -32.63 -27.68 9.56
N GLN A 121 -32.65 -28.14 10.81
CA GLN A 121 -33.19 -29.44 11.18
C GLN A 121 -34.62 -29.31 11.73
N GLU A 122 -35.39 -30.37 11.60
CA GLU A 122 -36.67 -30.61 12.27
C GLU A 122 -36.64 -32.04 12.82
N GLY A 123 -36.36 -32.17 14.12
CA GLY A 123 -36.06 -33.46 14.72
C GLY A 123 -34.82 -34.11 14.08
N TRP A 124 -35.00 -35.24 13.42
CA TRP A 124 -33.93 -36.01 12.74
C TRP A 124 -33.88 -35.78 11.22
N SER A 125 -34.77 -34.96 10.68
CA SER A 125 -34.85 -34.66 9.26
C SER A 125 -34.43 -33.23 8.96
N GLN A 126 -33.77 -33.02 7.83
CA GLN A 126 -33.49 -31.69 7.31
C GLN A 126 -34.81 -31.04 6.87
N PHE A 127 -35.09 -29.86 7.40
CA PHE A 127 -36.21 -29.02 6.95
C PHE A 127 -35.83 -28.20 5.72
N GLY A 128 -34.58 -27.71 5.66
CA GLY A 128 -34.12 -26.90 4.56
C GLY A 128 -32.71 -26.36 4.74
N THR A 129 -32.35 -25.40 3.92
CA THR A 129 -31.04 -24.74 3.90
C THR A 129 -31.23 -23.23 3.92
N LEU A 130 -30.49 -22.57 4.82
CA LEU A 130 -30.40 -21.13 4.92
C LEU A 130 -29.12 -20.65 4.26
N LYS A 131 -29.25 -19.67 3.37
CA LYS A 131 -28.15 -18.97 2.73
C LYS A 131 -28.16 -17.50 3.18
N VAL A 132 -27.00 -17.00 3.60
CA VAL A 132 -26.83 -15.65 4.15
C VAL A 132 -25.64 -14.95 3.50
N GLU A 133 -25.86 -13.78 2.93
CA GLU A 133 -24.83 -12.92 2.34
C GLU A 133 -24.87 -11.54 2.98
N SER A 134 -23.76 -11.12 3.59
CA SER A 134 -23.60 -9.77 4.15
C SER A 134 -23.48 -8.71 3.06
N ASN A 135 -23.95 -7.49 3.37
CA ASN A 135 -23.75 -6.33 2.51
C ASN A 135 -22.27 -5.92 2.47
N THR A 136 -21.69 -5.90 1.27
CA THR A 136 -20.26 -5.59 1.04
C THR A 136 -19.97 -4.08 0.92
N SER A 137 -20.98 -3.22 0.86
CA SER A 137 -20.82 -1.76 0.68
C SER A 137 -19.96 -1.14 1.77
N PHE A 138 -20.12 -1.59 3.02
CA PHE A 138 -19.29 -1.15 4.14
C PHE A 138 -17.83 -1.58 3.99
N ALA A 139 -17.58 -2.80 3.48
CA ALA A 139 -16.23 -3.29 3.27
C ALA A 139 -15.50 -2.49 2.17
N TYR A 140 -16.19 -2.14 1.08
CA TYR A 140 -15.63 -1.24 0.07
C TYR A 140 -15.29 0.14 0.63
N ASN A 141 -16.19 0.72 1.42
CA ASN A 141 -15.95 2.02 2.08
C ASN A 141 -14.70 1.97 2.98
N LYS A 142 -14.60 0.94 3.82
CA LYS A 142 -13.44 0.74 4.70
C LYS A 142 -12.14 0.50 3.94
N LEU A 143 -12.20 -0.31 2.88
CA LEU A 143 -11.04 -0.60 2.05
C LEU A 143 -10.56 0.68 1.34
N TRP A 144 -11.48 1.49 0.83
CA TRP A 144 -11.19 2.76 0.18
C TRP A 144 -10.55 3.78 1.14
N ASP A 145 -11.10 3.93 2.36
CA ASP A 145 -10.51 4.79 3.39
C ASP A 145 -9.06 4.36 3.71
N ALA A 146 -8.85 3.06 3.91
CA ALA A 146 -7.52 2.52 4.18
C ALA A 146 -6.56 2.76 3.00
N THR A 147 -7.01 2.55 1.77
CA THR A 147 -6.22 2.83 0.56
C THR A 147 -5.83 4.30 0.47
N ILE A 148 -6.76 5.24 0.72
CA ILE A 148 -6.43 6.67 0.75
C ILE A 148 -5.40 6.97 1.85
N GLN A 149 -5.61 6.45 3.06
CA GLN A 149 -4.68 6.69 4.17
C GLN A 149 -3.27 6.19 3.86
N ILE A 150 -3.14 4.98 3.31
CA ILE A 150 -1.84 4.43 2.91
C ILE A 150 -1.23 5.27 1.79
N ALA A 151 -2.02 5.69 0.80
CA ALA A 151 -1.54 6.56 -0.28
C ALA A 151 -0.98 7.89 0.25
N LEU A 152 -1.70 8.53 1.20
CA LEU A 152 -1.26 9.77 1.84
C LEU A 152 0.05 9.57 2.62
N TRP A 153 0.16 8.49 3.39
CA TRP A 153 1.39 8.17 4.12
C TRP A 153 2.57 7.88 3.21
N VAL A 154 2.36 7.11 2.15
CA VAL A 154 3.38 6.82 1.13
C VAL A 154 3.86 8.11 0.47
N LEU A 155 2.94 9.02 0.11
CA LEU A 155 3.28 10.30 -0.49
C LEU A 155 4.06 11.18 0.48
N LEU A 156 3.60 11.29 1.73
CA LEU A 156 4.25 12.10 2.77
C LEU A 156 5.67 11.60 3.05
N ILE A 157 5.82 10.29 3.30
CA ILE A 157 7.13 9.66 3.54
C ILE A 157 8.01 9.83 2.29
N GLY A 158 7.46 9.62 1.10
CA GLY A 158 8.18 9.80 -0.16
C GLY A 158 8.75 11.22 -0.34
N LEU A 159 7.95 12.26 -0.04
CA LEU A 159 8.41 13.65 -0.09
C LEU A 159 9.51 13.93 0.93
N ILE A 160 9.34 13.47 2.17
CA ILE A 160 10.36 13.64 3.22
C ILE A 160 11.66 12.92 2.82
N SER A 161 11.57 11.68 2.35
CA SER A 161 12.70 10.90 1.88
C SER A 161 13.42 11.58 0.72
N CYS A 162 12.70 12.10 -0.28
CA CYS A 162 13.28 12.85 -1.39
C CYS A 162 13.99 14.13 -0.90
N TYR A 163 13.36 14.90 0.00
CA TYR A 163 13.97 16.11 0.55
C TYR A 163 15.28 15.81 1.30
N LEU A 164 15.25 14.81 2.20
CA LEU A 164 16.42 14.38 2.96
C LEU A 164 17.52 13.81 2.06
N ALA A 165 17.17 12.95 1.10
CA ALA A 165 18.10 12.40 0.13
C ALA A 165 18.76 13.51 -0.71
N GLY A 166 17.98 14.52 -1.11
CA GLY A 166 18.50 15.67 -1.83
C GLY A 166 19.53 16.48 -1.04
N GLN A 167 19.23 16.80 0.21
CA GLN A 167 20.17 17.50 1.10
C GLN A 167 21.44 16.68 1.35
N LEU A 168 21.28 15.38 1.59
CA LEU A 168 22.39 14.46 1.82
C LEU A 168 23.29 14.35 0.58
N LEU A 169 22.69 14.21 -0.60
CA LEU A 169 23.42 14.09 -1.87
C LEU A 169 24.20 15.36 -2.19
N LYS A 170 23.61 16.54 -2.01
CA LYS A 170 24.32 17.83 -2.15
C LYS A 170 25.53 17.90 -1.23
N LYS A 171 25.39 17.46 0.03
CA LYS A 171 26.48 17.47 1.01
C LYS A 171 27.60 16.48 0.66
N ILE A 172 27.25 15.28 0.18
CA ILE A 172 28.22 14.24 -0.19
C ILE A 172 28.99 14.62 -1.47
N LEU A 173 28.34 15.27 -2.43
CA LEU A 173 28.93 15.59 -3.74
C LEU A 173 29.62 16.96 -3.80
N LYS A 174 29.39 17.86 -2.83
CA LYS A 174 30.08 19.17 -2.76
C LYS A 174 31.61 19.09 -2.94
N PRO A 175 32.35 18.12 -2.36
CA PRO A 175 33.79 18.03 -2.57
C PRO A 175 34.20 17.74 -4.02
N LEU A 176 33.31 17.18 -4.84
CA LEU A 176 33.58 16.98 -6.27
C LEU A 176 33.68 18.32 -7.00
N ASP A 177 32.77 19.24 -6.71
CA ASP A 177 32.77 20.58 -7.31
C ASP A 177 34.03 21.36 -6.88
N GLU A 178 34.43 21.26 -5.60
CA GLU A 178 35.66 21.86 -5.07
C GLU A 178 36.93 21.35 -5.77
N VAL A 179 36.98 20.04 -6.11
CA VAL A 179 38.09 19.45 -6.87
C VAL A 179 38.11 19.96 -8.32
N VAL A 180 36.95 20.09 -8.97
CA VAL A 180 36.85 20.62 -10.34
C VAL A 180 37.31 22.08 -10.39
N ASP A 181 36.91 22.89 -9.41
CA ASP A 181 37.33 24.28 -9.31
C ASP A 181 38.84 24.41 -9.02
N GLN A 182 39.40 23.53 -8.18
CA GLN A 182 40.84 23.46 -7.97
C GLN A 182 41.61 23.14 -9.25
N ALA A 183 41.14 22.17 -10.04
CA ALA A 183 41.78 21.82 -11.30
C ALA A 183 41.78 23.00 -12.30
N LYS A 184 40.68 23.75 -12.40
CA LYS A 184 40.60 24.97 -13.23
C LYS A 184 41.56 26.06 -12.74
N ALA A 185 41.62 26.27 -11.42
CA ALA A 185 42.51 27.27 -10.83
C ALA A 185 44.00 26.96 -11.12
N ILE A 186 44.42 25.69 -11.06
CA ILE A 186 45.78 25.29 -11.45
C ILE A 186 46.05 25.65 -12.93
N GLY A 187 45.07 25.47 -13.82
CA GLY A 187 45.15 25.90 -15.22
C GLY A 187 45.35 27.42 -15.37
N ASP A 188 44.71 28.20 -14.52
CA ASP A 188 44.87 29.67 -14.45
C ASP A 188 46.13 30.10 -13.66
N SER A 189 47.08 29.19 -13.40
CA SER A 189 48.28 29.41 -12.57
C SER A 189 48.01 29.86 -11.13
N LYS A 190 46.80 29.59 -10.63
CA LYS A 190 46.38 29.79 -9.24
C LYS A 190 46.50 28.46 -8.48
N PHE A 191 47.63 28.27 -7.82
CA PHE A 191 47.94 27.05 -7.07
C PHE A 191 47.24 27.01 -5.70
N ILE A 192 45.92 26.78 -5.72
CA ILE A 192 45.09 26.66 -4.53
C ILE A 192 45.09 25.24 -3.97
N MET A 193 44.89 25.11 -2.66
CA MET A 193 44.71 23.84 -1.96
C MET A 193 43.33 23.83 -1.29
N ILE A 194 42.62 22.71 -1.40
CA ILE A 194 41.29 22.54 -0.81
C ILE A 194 41.35 21.64 0.42
N LYS A 195 40.40 21.84 1.35
CA LYS A 195 40.33 21.08 2.60
C LYS A 195 39.95 19.63 2.30
N VAL A 196 40.70 18.69 2.88
CA VAL A 196 40.47 17.26 2.70
C VAL A 196 39.11 16.85 3.31
N PRO A 197 38.18 16.26 2.52
CA PRO A 197 36.88 15.83 3.01
C PRO A 197 36.99 14.55 3.84
N LYS A 198 35.94 14.24 4.62
CA LYS A 198 35.91 13.07 5.53
C LYS A 198 35.64 11.74 4.82
N THR A 199 35.01 11.77 3.64
CA THR A 199 34.69 10.61 2.81
C THR A 199 35.98 10.00 2.24
N LYS A 200 36.17 8.67 2.35
CA LYS A 200 37.44 8.00 2.02
C LYS A 200 37.81 8.18 0.54
N GLU A 201 36.80 8.07 -0.32
CA GLU A 201 36.90 8.16 -1.77
C GLU A 201 37.38 9.56 -2.17
N PHE A 202 36.71 10.61 -1.66
CA PHE A 202 37.11 11.98 -1.94
C PHE A 202 38.41 12.39 -1.25
N LYS A 203 38.72 11.84 -0.07
CA LYS A 203 39.99 12.07 0.63
C LYS A 203 41.18 11.66 -0.23
N ALA A 204 41.11 10.51 -0.90
CA ALA A 204 42.16 10.06 -1.81
C ALA A 204 42.34 11.01 -3.00
N VAL A 205 41.24 11.44 -3.63
CA VAL A 205 41.25 12.34 -4.79
C VAL A 205 41.79 13.73 -4.42
N VAL A 206 41.31 14.32 -3.32
CA VAL A 206 41.75 15.65 -2.86
C VAL A 206 43.22 15.65 -2.48
N ASN A 207 43.71 14.60 -1.80
CA ASN A 207 45.13 14.49 -1.46
C ASN A 207 46.03 14.41 -2.69
N ALA A 208 45.61 13.66 -3.72
CA ALA A 208 46.34 13.57 -4.98
C ALA A 208 46.38 14.95 -5.68
N MET A 209 45.26 15.66 -5.74
CA MET A 209 45.18 17.00 -6.35
C MET A 209 45.97 18.07 -5.59
N ASN A 210 45.92 18.08 -4.26
CA ASN A 210 46.75 18.97 -3.45
C ASN A 210 48.24 18.71 -3.68
N THR A 211 48.64 17.43 -3.77
CA THR A 211 50.04 17.05 -4.06
C THR A 211 50.47 17.53 -5.45
N LEU A 212 49.61 17.38 -6.46
CA LEU A 212 49.85 17.85 -7.82
C LEU A 212 49.97 19.38 -7.88
N SER A 213 49.02 20.10 -7.27
CA SER A 213 49.03 21.58 -7.18
C SER A 213 50.34 22.09 -6.60
N ASN A 214 50.80 21.46 -5.50
CA ASN A 214 52.05 21.85 -4.85
C ASN A 214 53.29 21.54 -5.71
N ARG A 215 53.32 20.40 -6.41
CA ARG A 215 54.43 20.07 -7.34
C ARG A 215 54.52 21.07 -8.48
N VAL A 216 53.40 21.39 -9.14
CA VAL A 216 53.39 22.34 -10.26
C VAL A 216 53.82 23.73 -9.78
N LYS A 217 53.31 24.20 -8.64
CA LYS A 217 53.74 25.46 -8.01
C LYS A 217 55.25 25.51 -7.82
N LYS A 218 55.84 24.42 -7.29
CA LYS A 218 57.27 24.32 -7.03
C LYS A 218 58.08 24.42 -8.33
N THR A 219 57.71 23.65 -9.36
CA THR A 219 58.40 23.68 -10.67
C THR A 219 58.36 25.07 -11.31
N VAL A 220 57.18 25.72 -11.33
CA VAL A 220 57.03 27.07 -11.90
C VAL A 220 57.85 28.10 -11.12
N SER A 221 57.90 28.00 -9.79
CA SER A 221 58.72 28.91 -8.96
C SER A 221 60.22 28.72 -9.15
N GLU A 222 60.67 27.47 -9.36
CA GLU A 222 62.08 27.13 -9.60
C GLU A 222 62.55 27.60 -10.98
N GLU A 223 61.70 27.49 -12.01
CA GLU A 223 61.99 28.06 -13.34
C GLU A 223 62.02 29.58 -13.33
N SER A 224 61.08 30.22 -12.63
CA SER A 224 61.04 31.68 -12.50
C SER A 224 62.23 32.26 -11.73
N ALA A 225 62.88 31.46 -10.87
CA ALA A 225 64.07 31.86 -10.13
C ALA A 225 65.39 31.60 -10.89
N ARG A 226 65.33 30.86 -12.01
CA ARG A 226 66.48 30.61 -12.90
C ARG A 226 66.58 31.60 -14.06
N LEU A 227 65.52 32.36 -14.32
CA LEU A 227 65.46 33.49 -15.26
C LEU A 227 65.87 34.78 -14.55
#